data_AF-A0A560IC35-F1
#
_entry.id   AF-A0A560IC35-F1
#
_cell.length_a   1.000
_cell.length_b   1.000
_cell.length_c   1.000
_cell.angle_alpha   90.00
_cell.angle_beta   90.00
_cell.angle_gamma   90.00
#
_symmetry.space_group_name_H-M   'P 1'
#
loop_
_entity.id
_entity.type
_entity.pdbx_description
1 polymer ?
#
loop_
_entity_poly.entity_id
_entity_poly.type
_entity_poly.pdbx_seq_one_letter_code
_entity_poly.pdbx_strand_id
1 'polypeptide(L)'
;MLAAIVGTYALAWGFGALGAVIGMRLGMAPAESTALFGLLALLTMPAVALWALAASNVGRVWAALALGTLVQIALAYLARGAGA
;
A
#
# COMPACT_ATOMS: atom_id res chain seq x y z
N MET A 1 -11.29 12.01 -11.11
CA MET A 1 -11.97 10.81 -10.56
C MET A 1 -11.18 9.53 -10.85
N LEU A 2 -11.06 9.11 -12.12
CA LEU A 2 -10.32 7.89 -12.50
C LEU A 2 -8.89 7.83 -11.96
N ALA A 3 -8.14 8.93 -12.02
CA ALA A 3 -6.77 8.97 -11.52
C ALA A 3 -6.66 8.75 -9.99
N ALA A 4 -7.68 9.14 -9.21
CA ALA A 4 -7.72 8.87 -7.78
C ALA A 4 -8.00 7.39 -7.50
N ILE A 5 -8.88 6.76 -8.30
CA ILE A 5 -9.18 5.32 -8.23
C ILE A 5 -7.96 4.48 -8.62
N VAL A 6 -7.25 4.89 -9.67
CA VAL A 6 -6.00 4.23 -10.10
C VAL A 6 -4.92 4.39 -9.03
N GLY A 7 -4.79 5.58 -8.44
CA GLY A 7 -3.84 5.86 -7.37
C GLY A 7 -4.11 5.03 -6.10
N THR A 8 -5.37 4.90 -5.68
CA THR A 8 -5.74 4.06 -4.54
C THR A 8 -5.54 2.58 -4.81
N TYR A 9 -5.83 2.11 -6.02
CA TYR A 9 -5.57 0.74 -6.44
C TYR A 9 -4.07 0.41 -6.38
N ALA A 10 -3.23 1.25 -6.98
CA ALA A 10 -1.78 1.08 -6.99
C ALA A 10 -1.20 1.09 -5.57
N LEU A 11 -1.68 2.00 -4.70
CA LEU A 11 -1.26 2.10 -3.31
C LEU A 11 -1.64 0.85 -2.50
N ALA A 12 -2.87 0.34 -2.65
CA ALA A 12 -3.33 -0.85 -1.96
C ALA A 12 -2.53 -2.09 -2.39
N TRP A 13 -2.25 -2.22 -3.69
CA TRP A 13 -1.44 -3.32 -4.22
C TRP A 13 0.00 -3.27 -3.72
N GLY A 14 0.61 -2.08 -3.70
CA GLY A 14 1.95 -1.90 -3.15
C GLY A 14 2.01 -2.21 -1.65
N PHE A 15 0.98 -1.84 -0.89
CA PHE A 15 0.85 -2.17 0.53
C PHE A 15 0.77 -3.68 0.77
N GLY A 16 -0.07 -4.39 0.00
CA GLY A 16 -0.20 -5.85 0.09
C GLY A 16 1.10 -6.57 -0.24
N ALA A 17 1.76 -6.19 -1.34
CA ALA A 17 3.01 -6.81 -1.77
C ALA A 17 4.16 -6.58 -0.78
N LEU A 18 4.33 -5.34 -0.30
CA LEU A 18 5.35 -5.02 0.71
C LEU A 18 5.10 -5.70 2.04
N GLY A 19 3.85 -5.66 2.49
CA GLY A 19 3.44 -6.34 3.71
C GLY A 19 3.77 -7.83 3.66
N ALA A 20 3.46 -8.49 2.55
CA ALA A 20 3.78 -9.91 2.36
C ALA A 20 5.30 -10.19 2.44
N VAL A 21 6.13 -9.34 1.82
CA VAL A 21 7.60 -9.48 1.90
C VAL A 21 8.09 -9.30 3.34
N ILE A 22 7.56 -8.30 4.06
CA ILE A 22 7.92 -8.04 5.46
C ILE A 22 7.45 -9.19 6.37
N GLY A 23 6.23 -9.68 6.20
CA GLY A 23 5.72 -10.79 7.01
C GLY A 23 6.51 -12.07 6.81
N MET A 24 6.93 -12.38 5.58
CA MET A 24 7.87 -13.48 5.31
C MET A 24 9.21 -13.27 6.02
N ARG A 25 9.76 -12.05 6.03
CA ARG A 25 11.00 -11.72 6.78
C ARG A 25 10.84 -11.86 8.29
N LEU A 26 9.62 -11.68 8.81
CA LEU A 26 9.27 -11.89 10.21
C LEU A 26 9.00 -13.37 10.56
N GLY A 27 9.18 -14.30 9.61
CA GLY A 27 9.05 -15.74 9.83
C GLY A 27 7.65 -16.31 9.55
N MET A 28 6.74 -15.53 8.97
CA MET A 28 5.44 -16.05 8.54
C MET A 28 5.57 -16.95 7.32
N ALA A 29 4.69 -17.95 7.21
CA ALA A 29 4.60 -18.75 5.99
C ALA A 29 4.21 -17.84 4.80
N PRO A 30 4.79 -18.04 3.59
CA PRO A 30 4.52 -17.19 2.43
C PRO A 30 3.03 -17.06 2.08
N ALA A 31 2.28 -18.15 2.22
CA ALA A 31 0.85 -18.17 1.96
C ALA A 31 0.04 -17.36 2.99
N GLU A 32 0.36 -17.50 4.28
CA GLU A 32 -0.28 -16.72 5.35
C GLU A 32 0.03 -15.23 5.22
N SER A 33 1.29 -14.90 4.94
CA SER A 33 1.72 -13.52 4.80
C SER A 33 1.02 -12.84 3.62
N THR A 34 1.00 -13.50 2.45
CA THR A 34 0.32 -12.97 1.27
C THR A 34 -1.18 -12.82 1.50
N ALA A 35 -1.82 -13.79 2.16
CA ALA A 35 -3.25 -13.74 2.47
C ALA A 35 -3.59 -12.60 3.43
N LEU A 36 -2.87 -12.46 4.54
CA LEU A 36 -3.11 -11.43 5.55
C LEU A 36 -2.95 -10.02 4.96
N PHE A 37 -1.83 -9.76 4.27
CA PHE A 37 -1.58 -8.45 3.69
C PHE A 37 -2.44 -8.18 2.45
N GLY A 38 -2.86 -9.22 1.72
CA GLY A 38 -3.89 -9.11 0.67
C GLY A 38 -5.25 -8.70 1.23
N LEU A 39 -5.69 -9.28 2.35
CA LEU A 39 -6.93 -8.90 3.03
C LEU A 39 -6.86 -7.47 3.58
N LEU A 40 -5.73 -7.07 4.15
CA LEU A 40 -5.52 -5.69 4.61
C LEU A 40 -5.51 -4.69 3.45
N ALA A 41 -4.91 -5.05 2.31
CA ALA A 41 -4.96 -4.25 1.08
C ALA A 41 -6.40 -4.10 0.57
N LEU A 42 -7.19 -5.18 0.63
CA LEU A 42 -8.60 -5.17 0.24
C LEU A 42 -9.44 -4.23 1.12
N LEU A 43 -9.15 -4.14 2.42
CA LEU A 43 -9.83 -3.25 3.36
C LEU A 43 -9.39 -1.78 3.22
N THR A 44 -8.10 -1.54 2.96
CA THR A 44 -7.57 -0.18 2.80
C THR A 44 -8.04 0.47 1.50
N MET A 45 -8.20 -0.30 0.41
CA MET A 45 -8.63 0.22 -0.89
C MET A 45 -9.96 1.01 -0.86
N PRO A 46 -11.09 0.47 -0.33
CA PRO A 46 -12.34 1.21 -0.21
C PRO A 46 -12.25 2.35 0.81
N ALA A 47 -11.50 2.19 1.91
CA ALA A 47 -11.35 3.25 2.91
C ALA A 47 -10.67 4.49 2.32
N VAL A 48 -9.56 4.31 1.57
CA VAL A 48 -8.86 5.41 0.91
C VAL A 48 -9.68 5.98 -0.25
N ALA A 49 -10.44 5.14 -0.98
CA ALA A 49 -11.33 5.62 -2.03
C ALA A 49 -12.47 6.50 -1.48
N LEU A 50 -13.11 6.09 -0.39
CA LEU A 50 -14.14 6.87 0.29
C LEU A 50 -13.58 8.18 0.86
N TRP A 51 -12.40 8.13 1.46
CA TRP A 51 -11.70 9.34 1.91
C TRP A 51 -11.38 10.30 0.76
N ALA A 52 -10.87 9.78 -0.37
CA ALA A 52 -10.55 10.58 -1.54
C ALA A 52 -11.80 11.23 -2.17
N LEU A 53 -12.95 10.56 -2.10
CA LEU A 53 -14.24 11.10 -2.55
C LEU A 53 -14.79 12.15 -1.59
N ALA A 54 -14.61 11.96 -0.28
CA ALA A 54 -15.06 12.91 0.75
C ALA A 54 -14.15 14.14 0.88
N ALA A 55 -12.93 14.08 0.34
CA ALA A 55 -11.96 15.16 0.44
C ALA A 55 -12.36 16.37 -0.42
N SER A 56 -12.46 17.54 0.20
CA SER A 56 -12.76 18.81 -0.48
C SER A 56 -11.61 19.35 -1.34
N ASN A 57 -10.38 18.84 -1.13
CA ASN A 57 -9.19 19.30 -1.83
C ASN A 57 -8.43 18.13 -2.46
N VAL A 58 -8.55 18.03 -3.79
CA VAL A 58 -7.89 17.00 -4.61
C VAL A 58 -6.36 17.03 -4.47
N GLY A 59 -5.75 18.21 -4.27
CA GLY A 59 -4.30 18.32 -4.09
C GLY A 59 -3.80 17.62 -2.82
N ARG A 60 -4.57 17.68 -1.71
CA ARG A 60 -4.24 16.94 -0.48
C ARG A 60 -4.33 15.42 -0.67
N VAL A 61 -5.30 14.96 -1.45
CA VAL A 61 -5.44 13.53 -1.80
C VAL A 61 -4.20 13.06 -2.57
N TRP A 62 -3.79 13.81 -3.58
CA TRP A 62 -2.59 13.50 -4.35
C TRP A 62 -1.32 13.52 -3.52
N ALA A 63 -1.15 14.52 -2.64
CA ALA A 63 0.01 14.60 -1.76
C ALA A 63 0.10 13.38 -0.82
N ALA A 64 -1.04 12.94 -0.24
CA ALA A 64 -1.08 11.77 0.62
C ALA A 64 -0.78 10.46 -0.15
N LEU A 65 -1.34 10.31 -1.35
CA LEU A 65 -1.07 9.15 -2.19
C LEU A 65 0.40 9.10 -2.62
N ALA A 66 0.94 10.22 -3.09
CA ALA A 66 2.35 10.32 -3.49
C ALA A 66 3.28 10.04 -2.30
N LEU A 67 2.98 10.59 -1.12
CA LEU A 67 3.74 10.32 0.10
C LEU A 67 3.68 8.83 0.48
N GLY A 68 2.50 8.23 0.44
CA GLY A 68 2.32 6.80 0.70
C GLY A 68 3.11 5.93 -0.27
N THR A 69 3.11 6.25 -1.56
CA THR A 69 3.93 5.56 -2.57
C THR A 69 5.43 5.73 -2.30
N LEU A 70 5.90 6.93 -1.94
CA LEU A 70 7.30 7.16 -1.60
C LEU A 70 7.74 6.35 -0.38
N VAL A 71 6.90 6.28 0.66
CA VAL A 71 7.15 5.44 1.85
C VAL A 71 7.23 3.97 1.47
N GLN A 72 6.32 3.49 0.62
CA GLN A 72 6.35 2.12 0.12
C GLN A 72 7.63 1.82 -0.66
N ILE A 73 8.05 2.71 -1.55
CA ILE A 73 9.31 2.57 -2.30
C ILE A 73 10.50 2.52 -1.33
N ALA A 74 10.56 3.43 -0.34
CA ALA A 74 11.63 3.45 0.65
C ALA A 74 11.69 2.14 1.47
N LEU A 75 10.54 1.63 1.91
CA LEU A 75 10.44 0.34 2.60
C LEU A 75 10.86 -0.83 1.70
N ALA A 76 10.53 -0.80 0.40
CA ALA A 76 10.96 -1.81 -0.56
C ALA A 76 12.48 -1.85 -0.70
N TYR A 77 13.12 -0.67 -0.77
CA TYR A 77 14.57 -0.55 -0.82
C TYR A 77 15.22 -1.06 0.45
N LEU A 78 14.69 -0.69 1.63
CA LEU A 78 15.17 -1.20 2.91
C LEU A 78 15.04 -2.73 3.01
N ALA A 79 13.90 -3.28 2.60
CA ALA A 79 13.66 -4.73 2.63
C ALA A 79 14.56 -5.52 1.65
N ARG A 80 14.97 -4.90 0.52
CA ARG A 80 15.98 -5.49 -0.38
C ARG A 80 17.40 -5.36 0.17
N GLY A 81 17.74 -4.22 0.79
CA GLY A 81 19.07 -3.95 1.34
C GLY A 81 19.42 -4.81 2.56
N ALA A 82 18.43 -5.22 3.36
CA ALA A 82 18.62 -6.12 4.50
C ALA A 82 18.88 -7.60 4.13
N GLY A 83 19.12 -7.89 2.84
CA GLY A 83 19.37 -9.23 2.32
C GLY A 83 20.79 -9.48 1.79
N ALA A 84 21.72 -8.53 1.96
CA ALA A 84 23.15 -8.67 1.66
C ALA A 84 23.95 -8.86 2.95
#